data_AF-A0A2W2ASG1-F1
#
_entry.id   AF-A0A2W2ASG1-F1
#
_cell.length_a   1.000
_cell.length_b   1.000
_cell.length_c   1.000
_cell.angle_alpha   90.00
_cell.angle_beta   90.00
_cell.angle_gamma   90.00
#
_symmetry.space_group_name_H-M   'P 1'
#
loop_
_entity.id
_entity.type
_entity.pdbx_description
1 polymer ?
#
loop_
_entity_poly.entity_id
_entity_poly.type
_entity_poly.pdbx_seq_one_letter_code
_entity_poly.pdbx_strand_id
1 'polypeptide(L)'
;MRDGCDGLGEHGRDGLHAACLRARRRRRPGGTVRGRPARSARAHYAGRVSNPSPVSPVQAAALAAGELPPVEEVRPGIWTLAVPFRGGVPDATLVYVVAGDDGALAVIDPGWSDGGELDVLTEALRTIGRGVEDVTLIAVTHLHADHLGAAAALRRRSGAPIAMHPAEVRALQDARADAEQNERDARTWGVPDDRLDGVLAVWGSGRQLGQGTVEAPFADLLLDDGDRLPIPGRDLRVLWTPGHTGGHVCFVDERDGLLFTGDHVLPRINSGIGLGGRTDSNPLRDSLDSLAALEPYAGLEVCPGHEYRFHDVVARARVLAAHRDERTRHVADALDTLDRPTVFEVASRVPFSGGIESMSGYLLASALSQTVFHADLLGRAGELRRA
;
A
#
# COMPACT_ATOMS: atom_id res chain seq x y z
N MET A 1 -41.19 43.98 20.00
CA MET A 1 -42.52 43.59 20.51
C MET A 1 -42.78 42.16 20.08
N ARG A 2 -43.48 41.36 20.91
CA ARG A 2 -43.38 39.89 21.00
C ARG A 2 -42.09 39.51 21.76
N ASP A 3 -42.14 39.19 23.05
CA ASP A 3 -42.80 38.06 23.76
C ASP A 3 -42.08 36.73 23.45
N GLY A 4 -41.75 35.82 24.37
CA GLY A 4 -42.10 35.68 25.80
C GLY A 4 -42.40 34.20 26.12
N CYS A 5 -42.12 33.72 27.34
CA CYS A 5 -42.19 32.31 27.83
C CYS A 5 -41.02 31.39 27.39
N ASP A 6 -40.30 30.67 28.26
CA ASP A 6 -40.64 29.74 29.38
C ASP A 6 -40.94 28.30 28.92
N GLY A 7 -40.25 27.30 29.49
CA GLY A 7 -40.49 25.88 29.16
C GLY A 7 -39.47 24.87 29.67
N LEU A 8 -39.62 24.45 30.93
CA LEU A 8 -38.93 23.35 31.64
C LEU A 8 -38.80 22.01 30.88
N GLY A 9 -37.81 21.18 31.24
CA GLY A 9 -37.79 19.76 30.83
C GLY A 9 -36.53 18.96 31.18
N GLU A 10 -36.37 18.51 32.44
CA GLU A 10 -35.48 17.39 32.76
C GLU A 10 -36.11 16.05 32.32
N HIS A 11 -35.26 15.12 31.84
CA HIS A 11 -35.39 13.65 31.72
C HIS A 11 -34.55 13.25 30.48
N GLY A 12 -33.51 12.40 30.53
CA GLY A 12 -33.15 11.36 31.47
C GLY A 12 -33.42 9.98 30.86
N ARG A 13 -32.36 9.25 30.48
CA ARG A 13 -32.30 7.76 30.41
C ARG A 13 -30.93 7.24 29.95
N ASP A 14 -30.23 6.62 30.88
CA ASP A 14 -29.25 5.57 30.61
C ASP A 14 -29.92 4.30 30.05
N GLY A 15 -29.14 3.46 29.38
CA GLY A 15 -29.49 2.09 28.98
C GLY A 15 -29.22 1.82 27.49
N LEU A 16 -28.60 0.69 27.09
CA LEU A 16 -28.33 -0.54 27.81
C LEU A 16 -26.95 -1.12 27.47
N HIS A 17 -26.30 -1.70 28.49
CA HIS A 17 -25.16 -2.61 28.34
C HIS A 17 -25.44 -3.92 29.08
N ALA A 18 -24.89 -5.02 28.57
CA ALA A 18 -24.72 -6.34 29.21
C ALA A 18 -25.92 -7.30 29.42
N ALA A 19 -25.97 -8.34 28.57
CA ALA A 19 -26.14 -9.77 28.89
C ALA A 19 -26.02 -10.55 27.56
N CYS A 20 -25.50 -11.77 27.43
CA CYS A 20 -24.94 -12.77 28.35
C CYS A 20 -23.86 -13.57 27.55
N LEU A 21 -23.18 -14.65 27.95
CA LEU A 21 -23.28 -15.63 29.04
C LEU A 21 -21.84 -16.00 29.50
N ARG A 22 -21.69 -16.63 30.68
CA ARG A 22 -20.45 -17.31 31.10
C ARG A 22 -20.71 -18.82 31.20
N ALA A 23 -19.77 -19.67 30.76
CA ALA A 23 -19.80 -21.11 31.02
C ALA A 23 -18.48 -21.58 31.66
N ARG A 24 -18.52 -21.93 32.95
CA ARG A 24 -17.38 -22.52 33.67
C ARG A 24 -17.26 -24.02 33.33
N ARG A 25 -16.05 -24.54 33.10
CA ARG A 25 -15.78 -26.00 33.13
C ARG A 25 -14.72 -26.36 34.17
N ARG A 26 -14.93 -27.50 34.84
CA ARG A 26 -14.15 -27.99 35.98
C ARG A 26 -12.89 -28.75 35.50
N ARG A 27 -11.77 -28.65 36.24
CA ARG A 27 -10.59 -29.52 36.08
C ARG A 27 -10.73 -30.80 36.92
N ARG A 28 -10.25 -31.94 36.41
CA ARG A 28 -9.61 -33.04 37.16
C ARG A 28 -8.60 -33.79 36.24
N PRO A 29 -7.64 -34.56 36.78
CA PRO A 29 -6.31 -34.70 36.17
C PRO A 29 -5.97 -36.10 35.62
N GLY A 30 -4.83 -36.18 34.91
CA GLY A 30 -4.07 -37.42 34.69
C GLY A 30 -4.01 -37.89 33.24
N GLY A 31 -2.81 -37.96 32.66
CA GLY A 31 -2.61 -38.52 31.31
C GLY A 31 -1.30 -38.07 30.65
N THR A 32 -0.20 -38.77 30.93
CA THR A 32 1.08 -38.61 30.21
C THR A 32 1.03 -39.27 28.84
N VAL A 33 1.29 -38.52 27.76
CA VAL A 33 1.57 -39.08 26.42
C VAL A 33 2.80 -38.39 25.84
N ARG A 34 3.73 -39.20 25.30
CA ARG A 34 5.00 -38.72 24.71
C ARG A 34 4.77 -38.06 23.35
N GLY A 35 5.67 -37.14 22.99
CA GLY A 35 5.48 -36.21 21.88
C GLY A 35 5.56 -36.80 20.47
N ARG A 36 4.91 -36.10 19.54
CA ARG A 36 5.21 -35.99 18.11
C ARG A 36 5.24 -34.50 17.78
N PRO A 37 6.11 -34.03 16.85
CA PRO A 37 6.22 -32.60 16.55
C PRO A 37 4.91 -32.07 15.96
N ALA A 38 4.45 -30.93 16.49
CA ALA A 38 3.23 -30.29 16.02
C ALA A 38 3.44 -29.72 14.61
N ARG A 39 2.62 -30.16 13.65
CA ARG A 39 2.40 -29.39 12.42
C ARG A 39 1.75 -28.06 12.82
N SER A 40 2.23 -26.95 12.27
CA SER A 40 1.73 -25.62 12.59
C SER A 40 0.22 -25.53 12.35
N ALA A 41 -0.52 -25.24 13.42
CA ALA A 41 -1.96 -25.00 13.33
C ALA A 41 -2.18 -23.64 12.65
N ARG A 42 -2.55 -23.65 11.37
CA ARG A 42 -3.12 -22.46 10.72
C ARG A 42 -4.36 -22.06 11.52
N ALA A 43 -4.38 -20.82 12.03
CA ALA A 43 -5.55 -20.28 12.69
C ALA A 43 -6.75 -20.30 11.72
N HIS A 44 -7.89 -20.77 12.21
CA HIS A 44 -9.13 -20.92 11.44
C HIS A 44 -10.20 -20.00 12.02
N TYR A 45 -10.54 -18.93 11.28
CA TYR A 45 -11.87 -18.28 11.30
C TYR A 45 -12.03 -17.60 9.93
N ALA A 46 -12.96 -18.03 9.07
CA ALA A 46 -14.40 -17.72 9.02
C ALA A 46 -14.65 -16.53 8.08
N GLY A 47 -15.12 -16.84 6.86
CA GLY A 47 -15.16 -15.87 5.75
C GLY A 47 -13.86 -15.81 4.95
N ARG A 48 -13.40 -16.95 4.41
CA ARG A 48 -12.37 -16.90 3.34
C ARG A 48 -13.01 -16.34 2.08
N VAL A 49 -13.01 -15.01 1.95
CA VAL A 49 -13.04 -14.38 0.64
C VAL A 49 -11.81 -14.89 -0.10
N SER A 50 -12.03 -15.65 -1.17
CA SER A 50 -10.93 -16.07 -2.03
C SER A 50 -10.30 -14.84 -2.67
N ASN A 51 -8.99 -14.85 -2.87
CA ASN A 51 -8.34 -13.84 -3.70
C ASN A 51 -9.06 -13.80 -5.07
N PRO A 52 -9.30 -12.62 -5.64
CA PRO A 52 -9.94 -12.50 -6.93
C PRO A 52 -9.11 -13.23 -8.00
N SER A 53 -9.81 -13.79 -8.98
CA SER A 53 -9.18 -14.49 -10.10
C SER A 53 -8.64 -13.47 -11.13
N PRO A 54 -7.57 -13.78 -11.87
CA PRO A 54 -7.14 -12.95 -12.98
C PRO A 54 -8.24 -12.85 -14.05
N VAL A 55 -8.45 -11.66 -14.62
CA VAL A 55 -9.36 -11.50 -15.77
C VAL A 55 -8.75 -12.11 -17.02
N SER A 56 -7.45 -11.87 -17.22
CA SER A 56 -6.71 -12.37 -18.38
C SER A 56 -6.34 -13.85 -18.23
N PRO A 57 -6.74 -14.73 -19.17
CA PRO A 57 -6.22 -16.10 -19.24
C PRO A 57 -4.71 -16.15 -19.47
N VAL A 58 -4.14 -15.12 -20.11
CA VAL A 58 -2.70 -15.01 -20.37
C VAL A 58 -1.95 -14.71 -19.07
N GLN A 59 -2.40 -13.73 -18.29
CA GLN A 59 -1.84 -13.47 -16.96
C GLN A 59 -2.06 -14.65 -16.00
N ALA A 60 -3.20 -15.34 -16.08
CA ALA A 60 -3.45 -16.56 -15.30
C ALA A 60 -2.47 -17.69 -15.64
N ALA A 61 -2.16 -17.90 -16.93
CA ALA A 61 -1.19 -18.90 -17.37
C ALA A 61 0.24 -18.55 -16.92
N ALA A 62 0.67 -17.30 -17.12
CA ALA A 62 1.99 -16.82 -16.69
C ALA A 62 2.16 -16.96 -15.16
N LEU A 63 1.17 -16.53 -14.37
CA LEU A 63 1.13 -16.69 -12.92
C LEU A 63 1.22 -18.16 -12.48
N ALA A 64 0.56 -19.07 -13.20
CA ALA A 64 0.59 -20.51 -12.91
C ALA A 64 1.94 -21.16 -13.27
N ALA A 65 2.64 -20.63 -14.28
CA ALA A 65 4.00 -21.05 -14.66
C ALA A 65 5.09 -20.45 -13.75
N GLY A 66 4.81 -19.34 -13.06
CA GLY A 66 5.82 -18.54 -12.37
C GLY A 66 6.63 -17.66 -13.33
N GLU A 67 6.00 -17.25 -14.43
CA GLU A 67 6.57 -16.42 -15.49
C GLU A 67 5.95 -15.02 -15.46
N LEU A 68 6.66 -14.03 -16.02
CA LEU A 68 6.11 -12.70 -16.23
C LEU A 68 5.07 -12.73 -17.37
N PRO A 69 3.93 -12.02 -17.25
CA PRO A 69 2.99 -11.95 -18.34
C PRO A 69 3.60 -11.21 -19.54
N PRO A 70 3.36 -11.68 -20.78
CA PRO A 70 3.73 -10.93 -21.98
C PRO A 70 2.90 -9.64 -22.10
N VAL A 71 3.29 -8.77 -23.03
CA VAL A 71 2.52 -7.56 -23.35
C VAL A 71 1.11 -7.95 -23.82
N GLU A 72 0.10 -7.32 -23.23
CA GLU A 72 -1.31 -7.58 -23.51
C GLU A 72 -2.04 -6.26 -23.79
N GLU A 73 -2.82 -6.20 -24.89
CA GLU A 73 -3.76 -5.10 -25.12
C GLU A 73 -5.01 -5.31 -24.26
N VAL A 74 -5.18 -4.44 -23.26
CA VAL A 74 -6.24 -4.48 -22.25
C VAL A 74 -7.55 -3.91 -22.81
N ARG A 75 -7.44 -2.83 -23.58
CA ARG A 75 -8.50 -2.13 -24.33
C ARG A 75 -7.88 -1.51 -25.58
N PRO A 76 -8.66 -1.12 -26.61
CA PRO A 76 -8.12 -0.49 -27.81
C PRO A 76 -7.20 0.70 -27.48
N GLY A 77 -5.91 0.56 -27.79
CA GLY A 77 -4.89 1.56 -27.49
C GLY A 77 -4.48 1.66 -26.02
N ILE A 78 -4.72 0.63 -25.20
CA ILE A 78 -4.27 0.53 -23.81
C ILE A 78 -3.62 -0.83 -23.59
N TRP A 79 -2.35 -0.86 -23.19
CA TRP A 79 -1.59 -2.09 -22.97
C TRP A 79 -1.08 -2.20 -21.53
N THR A 80 -0.83 -3.43 -21.09
CA THR A 80 -0.06 -3.73 -19.89
C THR A 80 1.21 -4.49 -20.27
N LEU A 81 2.32 -4.22 -19.56
CA LEU A 81 3.61 -4.87 -19.76
C LEU A 81 4.31 -5.03 -18.39
N ALA A 82 5.03 -6.13 -18.19
CA ALA A 82 5.72 -6.41 -16.93
C ALA A 82 7.20 -5.98 -16.98
N VAL A 83 7.60 -5.08 -16.08
CA VAL A 83 9.02 -4.70 -15.86
C VAL A 83 9.54 -5.39 -14.60
N PRO A 84 10.51 -6.32 -14.68
CA PRO A 84 11.08 -6.98 -13.52
C PRO A 84 12.02 -6.06 -12.74
N PHE A 85 12.12 -6.30 -11.45
CA PHE A 85 13.08 -5.62 -10.57
C PHE A 85 13.69 -6.57 -9.54
N ARG A 86 14.87 -6.22 -9.01
CA ARG A 86 15.64 -7.10 -8.13
C ARG A 86 15.31 -6.86 -6.66
N GLY A 87 15.05 -7.95 -5.94
CA GLY A 87 14.96 -7.95 -4.46
C GLY A 87 13.57 -7.66 -3.89
N GLY A 88 12.56 -7.43 -4.73
CA GLY A 88 11.16 -7.30 -4.31
C GLY A 88 10.42 -8.64 -4.20
N VAL A 89 9.29 -8.60 -3.50
CA VAL A 89 8.18 -9.55 -3.68
C VAL A 89 6.89 -8.72 -3.64
N PRO A 90 6.17 -8.51 -4.76
CA PRO A 90 6.40 -9.06 -6.10
C PRO A 90 7.73 -8.62 -6.74
N ASP A 91 8.15 -9.33 -7.78
CA ASP A 91 9.43 -9.15 -8.50
C ASP A 91 9.27 -8.43 -9.86
N ALA A 92 8.07 -7.93 -10.17
CA ALA A 92 7.79 -7.12 -11.34
C ALA A 92 6.62 -6.14 -11.14
N THR A 93 6.74 -4.99 -11.80
CA THR A 93 5.69 -3.97 -11.90
C THR A 93 4.91 -4.15 -13.19
N LEU A 94 3.59 -4.10 -13.10
CA LEU A 94 2.69 -3.96 -14.23
C LEU A 94 2.62 -2.48 -14.62
N VAL A 95 3.37 -2.15 -15.65
CA VAL A 95 3.37 -0.84 -16.31
C VAL A 95 2.17 -0.79 -17.27
N TYR A 96 1.53 0.36 -17.40
CA TYR A 96 0.44 0.56 -18.36
C TYR A 96 0.79 1.63 -19.39
N VAL A 97 0.44 1.39 -20.65
CA VAL A 97 0.69 2.31 -21.77
C VAL A 97 -0.64 2.69 -22.37
N VAL A 98 -0.92 3.99 -22.49
CA VAL A 98 -2.19 4.54 -23.00
C VAL A 98 -1.88 5.41 -24.22
N ALA A 99 -2.43 5.05 -25.38
CA ALA A 99 -2.35 5.86 -26.59
C ALA A 99 -3.50 6.87 -26.67
N GLY A 100 -3.15 8.12 -26.97
CA GLY A 100 -4.08 9.16 -27.37
C GLY A 100 -4.47 9.11 -28.85
N ASP A 101 -5.49 9.87 -29.23
CA ASP A 101 -6.06 9.92 -30.59
C ASP A 101 -5.08 10.49 -31.64
N ASP A 102 -4.08 11.28 -31.21
CA ASP A 102 -2.98 11.79 -32.04
C ASP A 102 -1.81 10.79 -32.16
N GLY A 103 -1.93 9.63 -31.51
CA GLY A 103 -0.91 8.60 -31.42
C GLY A 103 0.05 8.78 -30.24
N ALA A 104 0.05 9.90 -29.52
CA ALA A 104 0.96 10.11 -28.40
C ALA A 104 0.78 9.07 -27.28
N LEU A 105 1.85 8.67 -26.59
CA LEU A 105 1.78 7.70 -25.50
C LEU A 105 1.91 8.36 -24.12
N ALA A 106 1.06 7.96 -23.20
CA ALA A 106 1.31 8.07 -21.77
C ALA A 106 1.75 6.72 -21.21
N VAL A 107 2.72 6.76 -20.29
CA VAL A 107 3.14 5.59 -19.50
C VAL A 107 2.73 5.84 -18.05
N ILE A 108 1.99 4.91 -17.47
CA ILE A 108 1.65 4.86 -16.05
C ILE A 108 2.63 3.90 -15.38
N ASP A 109 3.35 4.40 -14.38
CA ASP A 109 4.40 3.69 -13.62
C ASP A 109 5.43 3.01 -14.53
N PRO A 110 6.43 3.75 -15.07
CA PRO A 110 7.39 3.23 -16.06
C PRO A 110 8.27 2.05 -15.61
N GLY A 111 8.17 1.65 -14.34
CA GLY A 111 8.87 0.50 -13.79
C GLY A 111 10.18 0.86 -13.09
N TRP A 112 10.97 -0.17 -12.80
CA TRP A 112 12.34 -0.04 -12.32
C TRP A 112 13.33 0.24 -13.47
N SER A 113 14.43 0.94 -13.15
CA SER A 113 15.60 1.09 -14.01
C SER A 113 16.88 0.95 -13.17
N ASP A 114 17.69 -0.07 -13.46
CA ASP A 114 19.06 -0.17 -12.92
C ASP A 114 20.00 0.63 -13.82
N GLY A 115 20.89 1.44 -13.25
CA GLY A 115 21.86 2.26 -14.00
C GLY A 115 21.30 3.31 -15.00
N GLY A 116 19.98 3.40 -15.20
CA GLY A 116 19.36 4.20 -16.26
C GLY A 116 18.93 3.41 -17.50
N GLU A 117 19.04 2.08 -17.47
CA GLU A 117 18.66 1.18 -18.56
C GLU A 117 17.13 1.06 -18.70
N LEU A 118 16.62 1.08 -19.94
CA LEU A 118 15.18 0.96 -20.27
C LEU A 118 14.90 -0.21 -21.20
N ASP A 119 15.77 -1.22 -21.25
CA ASP A 119 15.75 -2.26 -22.29
C ASP A 119 14.43 -3.04 -22.33
N VAL A 120 13.90 -3.42 -21.15
CA VAL A 120 12.62 -4.14 -21.04
C VAL A 120 11.46 -3.28 -21.54
N LEU A 121 11.37 -2.01 -21.11
CA LEU A 121 10.31 -1.09 -21.54
C LEU A 121 10.42 -0.78 -23.04
N THR A 122 11.64 -0.59 -23.54
CA THR A 122 11.91 -0.30 -24.97
C THR A 122 11.51 -1.47 -25.85
N GLU A 123 11.87 -2.69 -25.48
CA GLU A 123 11.48 -3.90 -26.22
C GLU A 123 9.98 -4.16 -26.14
N ALA A 124 9.35 -3.96 -24.97
CA ALA A 124 7.91 -4.07 -24.82
C ALA A 124 7.14 -3.08 -25.72
N LEU A 125 7.54 -1.80 -25.74
CA LEU A 125 6.99 -0.80 -26.67
C LEU A 125 7.19 -1.21 -28.14
N ARG A 126 8.36 -1.76 -28.48
CA ARG A 126 8.64 -2.26 -29.83
C ARG A 126 7.68 -3.39 -30.24
N THR A 127 7.23 -4.24 -29.31
CA THR A 127 6.27 -5.32 -29.63
C THR A 127 4.89 -4.80 -30.06
N ILE A 128 4.48 -3.62 -29.59
CA ILE A 128 3.25 -2.92 -30.00
C ILE A 128 3.49 -1.91 -31.13
N GLY A 129 4.67 -1.96 -31.77
CA GLY A 129 5.03 -1.10 -32.89
C GLY A 129 5.38 0.35 -32.51
N ARG A 130 5.73 0.61 -31.25
CA ARG A 130 6.01 1.95 -30.70
C ARG A 130 7.47 2.10 -30.24
N GLY A 131 7.93 3.35 -30.15
CA GLY A 131 9.22 3.73 -29.58
C GLY A 131 9.10 4.33 -28.18
N VAL A 132 10.24 4.62 -27.55
CA VAL A 132 10.28 5.42 -26.31
C VAL A 132 10.03 6.90 -26.61
N GLU A 133 10.41 7.31 -27.81
CA GLU A 133 10.32 8.65 -28.37
C GLU A 133 8.85 9.04 -28.70
N ASP A 134 7.93 8.06 -28.64
CA ASP A 134 6.47 8.25 -28.73
C ASP A 134 5.84 8.68 -27.39
N VAL A 135 6.58 8.57 -26.27
CA VAL A 135 6.06 8.90 -24.94
C VAL A 135 6.05 10.41 -24.74
N THR A 136 4.90 10.95 -24.33
CA THR A 136 4.67 12.38 -24.09
C THR A 136 4.16 12.68 -22.69
N LEU A 137 3.91 11.67 -21.87
CA LEU A 137 3.54 11.79 -20.46
C LEU A 137 4.04 10.58 -19.66
N ILE A 138 4.62 10.82 -18.49
CA ILE A 138 5.00 9.78 -17.53
C ILE A 138 4.20 10.02 -16.26
N ALA A 139 3.06 9.35 -16.11
CA ALA A 139 2.23 9.43 -14.91
C ALA A 139 2.72 8.42 -13.87
N VAL A 140 2.89 8.86 -12.63
CA VAL A 140 3.41 8.01 -11.54
C VAL A 140 2.38 7.96 -10.40
N THR A 141 1.99 6.76 -9.99
CA THR A 141 1.04 6.54 -8.89
C THR A 141 1.65 6.92 -7.53
N HIS A 142 2.92 6.57 -7.30
CA HIS A 142 3.65 6.87 -6.06
C HIS A 142 5.19 6.72 -6.20
N LEU A 143 5.95 7.18 -5.21
CA LEU A 143 7.40 7.34 -5.21
C LEU A 143 8.23 6.07 -5.08
N HIS A 144 7.60 4.89 -5.04
CA HIS A 144 8.33 3.64 -4.89
C HIS A 144 9.18 3.36 -6.14
N ALA A 145 10.32 2.74 -5.91
CA ALA A 145 11.45 2.69 -6.83
C ALA A 145 11.16 1.88 -8.11
N ASP A 146 10.30 0.90 -7.96
CA ASP A 146 9.75 0.00 -8.94
C ASP A 146 8.57 0.59 -9.72
N HIS A 147 8.09 1.78 -9.35
CA HIS A 147 7.11 2.57 -10.10
C HIS A 147 7.78 3.82 -10.73
N LEU A 148 8.56 4.56 -9.94
CA LEU A 148 9.21 5.82 -10.30
C LEU A 148 10.60 5.65 -10.96
N GLY A 149 11.33 4.55 -10.70
CA GLY A 149 12.77 4.46 -10.96
C GLY A 149 13.17 4.63 -12.43
N ALA A 150 12.33 4.21 -13.36
CA ALA A 150 12.54 4.41 -14.80
C ALA A 150 12.14 5.82 -15.30
N ALA A 151 11.38 6.61 -14.53
CA ALA A 151 10.82 7.88 -15.00
C ALA A 151 11.89 8.90 -15.41
N ALA A 152 12.98 9.03 -14.65
CA ALA A 152 14.06 9.97 -14.98
C ALA A 152 14.78 9.58 -16.30
N ALA A 153 15.05 8.29 -16.49
CA ALA A 153 15.65 7.76 -17.72
C ALA A 153 14.69 7.89 -18.92
N LEU A 154 13.40 7.60 -18.71
CA LEU A 154 12.36 7.72 -19.72
C LEU A 154 12.18 9.17 -20.17
N ARG A 155 12.12 10.13 -19.23
CA ARG A 155 12.11 11.57 -19.53
C ARG A 155 13.32 12.00 -20.36
N ARG A 156 14.54 11.56 -20.00
CA ARG A 156 15.76 11.91 -20.74
C ARG A 156 15.74 11.45 -22.20
N ARG A 157 15.09 10.32 -22.50
CA ARG A 157 14.99 9.76 -23.87
C ARG A 157 13.81 10.29 -24.68
N SER A 158 12.66 10.51 -24.03
CA SER A 158 11.41 10.90 -24.69
C SER A 158 11.16 12.41 -24.71
N GLY A 159 11.68 13.15 -23.72
CA GLY A 159 11.30 14.53 -23.43
C GLY A 159 9.99 14.67 -22.65
N ALA A 160 9.31 13.58 -22.29
CA ALA A 160 8.04 13.60 -21.58
C ALA A 160 8.16 14.13 -20.14
N PRO A 161 7.25 15.02 -19.69
CA PRO A 161 7.16 15.43 -18.30
C PRO A 161 6.77 14.26 -17.39
N ILE A 162 7.36 14.23 -16.19
CA ILE A 162 6.93 13.36 -15.09
C ILE A 162 5.78 14.03 -14.34
N ALA A 163 4.68 13.31 -14.14
CA ALA A 163 3.48 13.79 -13.48
C ALA A 163 3.17 12.94 -12.23
N MET A 164 3.11 13.57 -11.06
CA MET A 164 2.82 12.89 -9.79
C MET A 164 2.17 13.83 -8.77
N HIS A 165 1.61 13.27 -7.69
CA HIS A 165 0.99 14.05 -6.63
C HIS A 165 2.02 14.87 -5.81
N PRO A 166 1.73 16.13 -5.42
CA PRO A 166 2.68 16.99 -4.72
C PRO A 166 3.20 16.42 -3.39
N ALA A 167 2.44 15.58 -2.70
CA ALA A 167 2.92 14.94 -1.46
C ALA A 167 4.06 13.93 -1.71
N GLU A 168 4.11 13.27 -2.87
CA GLU A 168 5.21 12.39 -3.24
C GLU A 168 6.50 13.19 -3.49
N VAL A 169 6.39 14.35 -4.13
CA VAL A 169 7.51 15.28 -4.36
C VAL A 169 8.09 15.78 -3.03
N ARG A 170 7.23 16.12 -2.05
CA ARG A 170 7.66 16.51 -0.70
C ARG A 170 8.39 15.38 0.01
N ALA A 171 7.82 14.17 0.02
CA ALA A 171 8.45 13.01 0.64
C ALA A 171 9.82 12.67 0.02
N LEU A 172 10.00 12.86 -1.29
CA LEU A 172 11.31 12.72 -1.96
C LEU A 172 12.31 13.83 -1.58
N GLN A 173 11.83 15.05 -1.36
CA GLN A 173 12.66 16.19 -0.92
C GLN A 173 13.10 16.03 0.56
N ASP A 174 12.18 15.61 1.42
CA ASP A 174 12.37 15.49 2.86
C ASP A 174 12.92 14.13 3.30
N ALA A 175 13.11 13.17 2.37
CA ALA A 175 13.51 11.78 2.62
C ALA A 175 14.69 11.62 3.60
N ARG A 176 15.66 12.55 3.58
CA ARG A 176 16.78 12.55 4.53
C ARG A 176 16.35 12.98 5.94
N ALA A 177 15.58 14.05 6.07
CA ALA A 177 15.09 14.53 7.36
C ALA A 177 14.14 13.51 8.01
N ASP A 178 13.31 12.86 7.19
CA ASP A 178 12.47 11.73 7.57
C ASP A 178 13.30 10.54 8.07
N ALA A 179 14.34 10.13 7.35
CA ALA A 179 15.23 9.06 7.78
C ALA A 179 15.94 9.37 9.12
N GLU A 180 16.39 10.62 9.31
CA GLU A 180 16.96 11.09 10.57
C GLU A 180 15.94 11.10 11.72
N GLN A 181 14.66 11.40 11.46
CA GLN A 181 13.59 11.31 12.48
C GLN A 181 13.17 9.87 12.76
N ASN A 182 13.06 9.03 11.74
CA ASN A 182 12.73 7.62 11.86
C ASN A 182 13.76 6.86 12.69
N GLU A 183 15.04 7.23 12.60
CA GLU A 183 16.09 6.72 13.50
C GLU A 183 15.84 7.14 14.96
N ARG A 184 15.53 8.42 15.21
CA ARG A 184 15.21 8.92 16.57
C ARG A 184 14.00 8.19 17.16
N ASP A 185 12.97 7.95 16.36
CA ASP A 185 11.78 7.21 16.77
C ASP A 185 12.12 5.73 17.05
N ALA A 186 12.80 5.05 16.13
CA ALA A 186 13.18 3.64 16.26
C ALA A 186 14.04 3.32 17.49
N ARG A 187 14.96 4.23 17.86
CA ARG A 187 15.75 4.11 19.10
C ARG A 187 14.90 4.16 20.38
N THR A 188 13.68 4.69 20.33
CA THR A 188 12.74 4.71 21.47
C THR A 188 11.73 3.56 21.48
N TRP A 189 11.69 2.73 20.43
CA TRP A 189 10.67 1.68 20.25
C TRP A 189 10.90 0.42 21.08
N GLY A 190 12.02 0.29 21.78
CA GLY A 190 12.35 -0.90 22.59
C GLY A 190 12.84 -2.09 21.76
N VAL A 191 13.35 -1.84 20.54
CA VAL A 191 13.97 -2.87 19.70
C VAL A 191 15.21 -3.41 20.40
N PRO A 192 15.36 -4.74 20.55
CA PRO A 192 16.57 -5.35 21.11
C PRO A 192 17.85 -4.95 20.36
N ASP A 193 18.95 -4.75 21.10
CA ASP A 193 20.23 -4.25 20.58
C ASP A 193 20.76 -5.05 19.38
N ASP A 194 20.55 -6.38 19.39
CA ASP A 194 20.97 -7.30 18.32
C ASP A 194 20.19 -7.14 17.01
N ARG A 195 19.09 -6.38 17.02
CA ARG A 195 18.21 -6.12 15.87
C ARG A 195 18.11 -4.64 15.49
N LEU A 196 18.45 -3.72 16.40
CA LEU A 196 18.33 -2.28 16.19
C LEU A 196 19.16 -1.81 14.99
N ASP A 197 20.43 -2.21 14.88
CA ASP A 197 21.29 -1.80 13.76
C ASP A 197 20.71 -2.16 12.39
N GLY A 198 20.09 -3.35 12.29
CA GLY A 198 19.41 -3.79 11.07
C GLY A 198 18.22 -2.91 10.70
N VAL A 199 17.44 -2.45 11.69
CA VAL A 199 16.33 -1.49 11.49
C VAL A 199 16.88 -0.12 11.05
N LEU A 200 17.94 0.36 11.69
CA LEU A 200 18.51 1.68 11.39
C LEU A 200 19.16 1.76 10.00
N ALA A 201 19.75 0.66 9.51
CA ALA A 201 20.36 0.57 8.18
C ALA A 201 19.37 0.61 7.00
N VAL A 202 18.06 0.55 7.25
CA VAL A 202 17.02 0.50 6.20
C VAL A 202 15.85 1.46 6.44
N TRP A 203 15.63 1.89 7.67
CA TRP A 203 14.53 2.77 8.08
C TRP A 203 15.03 4.12 8.65
N GLY A 204 16.24 4.13 9.21
CA GLY A 204 16.89 5.29 9.81
C GLY A 204 17.83 6.03 8.84
N SER A 205 18.70 6.90 9.37
CA SER A 205 19.61 7.73 8.56
C SER A 205 20.62 6.92 7.73
N GLY A 206 20.83 5.65 8.09
CA GLY A 206 21.66 4.70 7.36
C GLY A 206 20.98 4.01 6.17
N ARG A 207 19.76 4.39 5.76
CA ARG A 207 18.95 3.71 4.73
C ARG A 207 19.73 3.41 3.43
N GLN A 208 20.08 2.13 3.23
CA GLN A 208 20.74 1.62 2.02
C GLN A 208 19.79 1.05 0.96
N LEU A 209 18.47 1.02 1.21
CA LEU A 209 17.47 0.65 0.21
C LEU A 209 17.41 1.73 -0.88
N GLY A 210 18.20 1.53 -1.94
CA GLY A 210 18.26 2.43 -3.09
C GLY A 210 16.91 2.49 -3.79
N GLN A 211 16.42 3.71 -4.03
CA GLN A 211 15.15 3.93 -4.73
C GLN A 211 15.28 3.81 -6.26
N GLY A 212 16.25 3.03 -6.75
CA GLY A 212 16.84 3.27 -8.06
C GLY A 212 17.46 4.68 -8.13
N THR A 213 17.69 5.18 -9.35
CA THR A 213 18.23 6.52 -9.60
C THR A 213 17.09 7.55 -9.71
N VAL A 214 16.47 7.93 -8.59
CA VAL A 214 15.49 9.03 -8.56
C VAL A 214 16.22 10.36 -8.66
N GLU A 215 15.94 11.14 -9.70
CA GLU A 215 16.66 12.38 -10.02
C GLU A 215 15.73 13.60 -10.01
N ALA A 216 16.22 14.71 -9.46
CA ALA A 216 15.51 15.98 -9.50
C ALA A 216 15.56 16.63 -10.91
N PRO A 217 14.52 17.35 -11.36
CA PRO A 217 13.24 17.54 -10.68
C PRO A 217 12.42 16.24 -10.66
N PHE A 218 11.82 15.92 -9.52
CA PHE A 218 11.10 14.66 -9.31
C PHE A 218 9.77 14.60 -10.07
N ALA A 219 9.17 15.77 -10.33
CA ALA A 219 8.01 15.96 -11.18
C ALA A 219 8.16 17.26 -11.98
N ASP A 220 7.61 17.27 -13.18
CA ASP A 220 7.47 18.42 -14.07
C ASP A 220 6.01 18.92 -14.10
N LEU A 221 5.05 18.03 -13.83
CA LEU A 221 3.62 18.30 -13.66
C LEU A 221 3.16 17.79 -12.29
N LEU A 222 2.34 18.57 -11.60
CA LEU A 222 1.68 18.14 -10.36
C LEU A 222 0.25 17.68 -10.66
N LEU A 223 -0.22 16.67 -9.92
CA LEU A 223 -1.55 16.08 -10.05
C LEU A 223 -2.27 16.12 -8.70
N ASP A 224 -3.35 16.87 -8.60
CA ASP A 224 -4.23 16.87 -7.42
C ASP A 224 -5.47 15.98 -7.64
N ASP A 225 -6.27 15.74 -6.60
CA ASP A 225 -7.48 14.90 -6.70
C ASP A 225 -8.49 15.48 -7.72
N GLY A 226 -9.01 14.61 -8.59
CA GLY A 226 -9.98 14.99 -9.64
C GLY A 226 -9.37 15.61 -10.90
N ASP A 227 -8.06 15.85 -10.96
CA ASP A 227 -7.38 16.27 -12.18
C ASP A 227 -7.50 15.25 -13.31
N ARG A 228 -7.21 15.67 -14.55
CA ARG A 228 -7.20 14.82 -15.74
C ARG A 228 -5.80 14.71 -16.31
N LEU A 229 -5.38 13.49 -16.67
CA LEU A 229 -4.12 13.31 -17.38
C LEU A 229 -4.20 13.96 -18.78
N PRO A 230 -3.18 14.75 -19.21
CA PRO A 230 -3.20 15.45 -20.49
C PRO A 230 -2.89 14.50 -21.67
N ILE A 231 -3.83 13.59 -21.95
CA ILE A 231 -3.72 12.55 -22.99
C ILE A 231 -4.83 12.81 -24.03
N PRO A 232 -4.50 13.22 -25.27
CA PRO A 232 -5.50 13.54 -26.29
C PRO A 232 -6.49 12.40 -26.53
N GLY A 233 -7.79 12.69 -26.46
CA GLY A 233 -8.85 11.70 -26.71
C GLY A 233 -9.20 10.76 -25.54
N ARG A 234 -8.46 10.81 -24.42
CA ARG A 234 -8.72 10.02 -23.20
C ARG A 234 -9.25 10.90 -22.07
N ASP A 235 -9.90 10.29 -21.08
CA ASP A 235 -10.43 10.97 -19.89
C ASP A 235 -10.02 10.23 -18.60
N LEU A 236 -8.71 10.02 -18.42
CA LEU A 236 -8.17 9.41 -17.22
C LEU A 236 -8.13 10.44 -16.09
N ARG A 237 -8.95 10.23 -15.07
CA ARG A 237 -9.08 11.11 -13.89
C ARG A 237 -8.23 10.61 -12.73
N VAL A 238 -7.56 11.53 -12.05
CA VAL A 238 -6.82 11.29 -10.81
C VAL A 238 -7.82 11.05 -9.66
N LEU A 239 -7.54 10.04 -8.85
CA LEU A 239 -8.18 9.80 -7.56
C LEU A 239 -7.09 9.70 -6.49
N TRP A 240 -7.02 10.66 -5.57
CA TRP A 240 -6.06 10.62 -4.47
C TRP A 240 -6.46 9.55 -3.46
N THR A 241 -5.56 8.59 -3.22
CA THR A 241 -5.78 7.40 -2.38
C THR A 241 -4.66 7.22 -1.34
N PRO A 242 -4.44 8.21 -0.46
CA PRO A 242 -3.33 8.22 0.49
C PRO A 242 -3.34 7.03 1.46
N GLY A 243 -2.17 6.75 2.02
CA GLY A 243 -1.97 5.83 3.13
C GLY A 243 -1.02 4.68 2.84
N HIS A 244 -0.88 4.25 1.57
CA HIS A 244 0.28 3.45 1.16
C HIS A 244 1.54 4.34 1.18
N THR A 245 1.48 5.44 0.42
CA THR A 245 2.30 6.65 0.54
C THR A 245 1.39 7.86 0.78
N GLY A 246 1.95 9.03 1.13
CA GLY A 246 1.13 10.23 1.43
C GLY A 246 0.43 10.85 0.22
N GLY A 247 0.93 10.60 -0.99
CA GLY A 247 0.40 11.08 -2.26
C GLY A 247 0.09 9.99 -3.27
N HIS A 248 -0.14 8.74 -2.83
CA HIS A 248 -0.55 7.69 -3.74
C HIS A 248 -1.81 8.10 -4.50
N VAL A 249 -1.82 7.96 -5.82
CA VAL A 249 -3.00 8.17 -6.66
C VAL A 249 -3.39 6.91 -7.42
N CYS A 250 -4.69 6.70 -7.59
CA CYS A 250 -5.23 5.81 -8.61
C CYS A 250 -5.62 6.65 -9.85
N PHE A 251 -5.64 6.03 -11.03
CA PHE A 251 -6.21 6.64 -12.23
C PHE A 251 -7.50 5.91 -12.64
N VAL A 252 -8.56 6.66 -12.91
CA VAL A 252 -9.89 6.16 -13.24
C VAL A 252 -10.18 6.43 -14.71
N ASP A 253 -10.47 5.38 -15.48
CA ASP A 253 -10.97 5.47 -16.86
C ASP A 253 -12.38 4.87 -16.91
N GLU A 254 -13.39 5.71 -16.70
CA GLU A 254 -14.80 5.31 -16.72
C GLU A 254 -15.29 4.98 -18.14
N ARG A 255 -14.59 5.45 -19.19
CA ARG A 255 -14.96 5.24 -20.60
C ARG A 255 -14.54 3.86 -21.08
N ASP A 256 -13.30 3.46 -20.83
CA ASP A 256 -12.75 2.16 -21.20
C ASP A 256 -12.96 1.10 -20.08
N GLY A 257 -13.45 1.52 -18.91
CA GLY A 257 -13.89 0.64 -17.83
C GLY A 257 -12.75 0.12 -16.96
N LEU A 258 -11.72 0.94 -16.72
CA LEU A 258 -10.47 0.56 -16.05
C LEU A 258 -10.21 1.41 -14.79
N LEU A 259 -9.61 0.80 -13.77
CA LEU A 259 -9.12 1.46 -12.57
C LEU A 259 -7.67 1.06 -12.32
N PHE A 260 -6.73 1.98 -12.58
CA PHE A 260 -5.31 1.78 -12.32
C PHE A 260 -5.03 2.03 -10.83
N THR A 261 -4.83 0.98 -10.04
CA THR A 261 -4.77 1.07 -8.57
C THR A 261 -3.38 1.25 -8.00
N GLY A 262 -2.31 1.14 -8.80
CA GLY A 262 -0.94 1.10 -8.28
C GLY A 262 -0.84 0.08 -7.15
N ASP A 263 -0.29 0.51 -6.01
CA ASP A 263 -0.20 -0.31 -4.81
C ASP A 263 -1.31 -0.08 -3.79
N HIS A 264 -2.29 0.79 -4.08
CA HIS A 264 -3.44 1.00 -3.20
C HIS A 264 -4.27 -0.28 -2.99
N VAL A 265 -4.49 -1.07 -4.05
CA VAL A 265 -5.18 -2.37 -4.01
C VAL A 265 -4.51 -3.38 -4.94
N LEU A 266 -3.92 -4.42 -4.33
CA LEU A 266 -3.34 -5.59 -5.02
C LEU A 266 -4.24 -6.84 -4.83
N PRO A 267 -4.26 -7.81 -5.76
CA PRO A 267 -5.22 -8.92 -5.72
C PRO A 267 -4.96 -9.92 -4.58
N ARG A 268 -3.72 -10.29 -4.27
CA ARG A 268 -3.41 -11.29 -3.24
C ARG A 268 -2.66 -10.70 -2.04
N ILE A 269 -1.75 -9.77 -2.29
CA ILE A 269 -0.92 -9.15 -1.25
C ILE A 269 -1.68 -8.03 -0.55
N ASN A 270 -1.48 -7.88 0.76
CA ASN A 270 -2.02 -6.77 1.52
C ASN A 270 -1.04 -5.59 1.42
N SER A 271 -1.45 -4.52 0.74
CA SER A 271 -0.65 -3.32 0.54
C SER A 271 -0.10 -2.76 1.84
N GLY A 272 1.18 -2.40 1.84
CA GLY A 272 1.85 -1.76 2.97
C GLY A 272 1.27 -0.38 3.28
N ILE A 273 1.56 0.13 4.48
CA ILE A 273 1.01 1.39 5.01
C ILE A 273 2.15 2.29 5.50
N GLY A 274 2.09 3.58 5.16
CA GLY A 274 3.05 4.60 5.61
C GLY A 274 4.47 4.37 5.09
N LEU A 275 4.60 4.01 3.80
CA LEU A 275 5.85 3.61 3.17
C LEU A 275 6.45 4.69 2.24
N GLY A 276 5.94 5.92 2.28
CA GLY A 276 6.33 7.02 1.39
C GLY A 276 6.64 8.31 2.13
N GLY A 277 7.59 8.27 3.06
CA GLY A 277 7.92 9.40 3.93
C GLY A 277 6.92 9.59 5.08
N ARG A 278 7.09 10.69 5.82
CA ARG A 278 6.23 11.08 6.93
C ARG A 278 5.06 11.95 6.44
N THR A 279 3.94 11.83 7.13
CA THR A 279 2.67 12.51 6.81
C THR A 279 2.16 13.29 8.02
N ASP A 280 1.41 14.37 7.77
CA ASP A 280 0.73 15.13 8.83
C ASP A 280 -0.48 14.35 9.42
N SER A 281 -1.04 13.45 8.62
CA SER A 281 -2.14 12.52 8.96
C SER A 281 -1.61 11.13 9.32
N ASN A 282 -2.49 10.28 9.87
CA ASN A 282 -2.17 8.88 10.18
C ASN A 282 -2.40 8.00 8.93
N PRO A 283 -1.34 7.40 8.32
CA PRO A 283 -1.48 6.65 7.06
C PRO A 283 -2.46 5.47 7.10
N LEU A 284 -2.70 4.90 8.29
CA LEU A 284 -3.67 3.83 8.46
C LEU A 284 -5.12 4.34 8.33
N ARG A 285 -5.40 5.53 8.87
CA ARG A 285 -6.71 6.19 8.70
C ARG A 285 -6.93 6.54 7.24
N ASP A 286 -5.96 7.23 6.65
CA ASP A 286 -5.99 7.67 5.26
C ASP A 286 -6.22 6.48 4.31
N SER A 287 -5.58 5.33 4.57
CA SER A 287 -5.77 4.13 3.76
C SER A 287 -7.13 3.45 3.99
N LEU A 288 -7.75 3.57 5.16
CA LEU A 288 -9.11 3.07 5.39
C LEU A 288 -10.16 3.93 4.67
N ASP A 289 -10.00 5.26 4.76
CA ASP A 289 -10.89 6.23 4.10
C ASP A 289 -10.76 6.11 2.56
N SER A 290 -9.53 5.96 2.04
CA SER A 290 -9.27 5.73 0.61
C SER A 290 -9.85 4.41 0.10
N LEU A 291 -9.78 3.32 0.87
CA LEU A 291 -10.44 2.06 0.49
C LEU A 291 -11.97 2.20 0.43
N ALA A 292 -12.57 3.01 1.30
CA ALA A 292 -14.01 3.27 1.30
C ALA A 292 -14.43 4.12 0.09
N ALA A 293 -13.56 5.03 -0.38
CA ALA A 293 -13.77 5.84 -1.58
C ALA A 293 -13.83 5.03 -2.89
N LEU A 294 -13.54 3.73 -2.87
CA LEU A 294 -13.58 2.85 -4.05
C LEU A 294 -14.98 2.29 -4.38
N GLU A 295 -15.97 2.46 -3.51
CA GLU A 295 -17.35 1.94 -3.71
C GLU A 295 -17.97 2.34 -5.08
N PRO A 296 -17.81 3.58 -5.62
CA PRO A 296 -18.33 3.96 -6.93
C PRO A 296 -17.73 3.16 -8.10
N TYR A 297 -16.53 2.61 -7.95
CA TYR A 297 -15.76 1.97 -9.01
C TYR A 297 -15.88 0.44 -9.02
N ALA A 298 -16.85 -0.13 -8.30
CA ALA A 298 -17.07 -1.57 -8.17
C ALA A 298 -17.17 -2.34 -9.50
N GLY A 299 -17.68 -1.68 -10.56
CA GLY A 299 -17.85 -2.26 -11.89
C GLY A 299 -16.63 -2.16 -12.82
N LEU A 300 -15.55 -1.47 -12.41
CA LEU A 300 -14.36 -1.31 -13.25
C LEU A 300 -13.45 -2.55 -13.17
N GLU A 301 -12.68 -2.78 -14.23
CA GLU A 301 -11.57 -3.74 -14.21
C GLU A 301 -10.35 -3.11 -13.53
N VAL A 302 -9.77 -3.85 -12.58
CA VAL A 302 -8.67 -3.37 -11.76
C VAL A 302 -7.34 -3.68 -12.43
N CYS A 303 -6.55 -2.64 -12.60
CA CYS A 303 -5.21 -2.62 -13.16
C CYS A 303 -4.20 -2.28 -12.04
N PRO A 304 -3.80 -3.26 -11.21
CA PRO A 304 -2.87 -3.04 -10.11
C PRO A 304 -1.44 -2.83 -10.60
N GLY A 305 -0.61 -2.26 -9.73
CA GLY A 305 0.85 -2.13 -9.92
C GLY A 305 1.59 -3.46 -9.93
N HIS A 306 1.03 -4.50 -9.32
CA HIS A 306 1.64 -5.84 -9.30
C HIS A 306 0.64 -6.99 -9.49
N GLU A 307 1.21 -8.19 -9.66
CA GLU A 307 0.51 -9.47 -9.74
C GLU A 307 -0.30 -9.65 -11.04
N TYR A 308 -1.57 -9.25 -11.07
CA TYR A 308 -2.47 -9.49 -12.21
C TYR A 308 -3.76 -8.65 -12.13
N ARG A 309 -4.36 -8.38 -13.29
CA ARG A 309 -5.60 -7.61 -13.44
C ARG A 309 -6.81 -8.43 -12.98
N PHE A 310 -7.75 -7.82 -12.27
CA PHE A 310 -8.87 -8.51 -11.61
C PHE A 310 -10.17 -7.68 -11.57
N HIS A 311 -11.28 -8.24 -11.10
CA HIS A 311 -12.57 -7.53 -10.92
C HIS A 311 -12.99 -7.47 -9.44
N ASP A 312 -13.95 -6.59 -9.13
CA ASP A 312 -14.50 -6.37 -7.79
C ASP A 312 -13.48 -5.79 -6.81
N VAL A 313 -13.06 -4.54 -7.11
CA VAL A 313 -12.18 -3.75 -6.23
C VAL A 313 -12.77 -3.58 -4.83
N VAL A 314 -14.10 -3.52 -4.71
CA VAL A 314 -14.83 -3.29 -3.45
C VAL A 314 -14.75 -4.52 -2.53
N ALA A 315 -14.93 -5.72 -3.06
CA ALA A 315 -14.71 -6.94 -2.27
C ALA A 315 -13.25 -7.04 -1.81
N ARG A 316 -12.27 -6.71 -2.67
CA ARG A 316 -10.86 -6.72 -2.27
C ARG A 316 -10.55 -5.65 -1.21
N ALA A 317 -11.08 -4.44 -1.36
CA ALA A 317 -10.97 -3.35 -0.40
C ALA A 317 -11.55 -3.73 0.97
N ARG A 318 -12.72 -4.37 1.01
CA ARG A 318 -13.32 -4.88 2.26
C ARG A 318 -12.45 -5.92 2.96
N VAL A 319 -11.71 -6.76 2.22
CA VAL A 319 -10.73 -7.70 2.80
C VAL A 319 -9.52 -6.95 3.40
N LEU A 320 -9.01 -5.94 2.71
CA LEU A 320 -7.90 -5.10 3.20
C LEU A 320 -8.29 -4.33 4.46
N ALA A 321 -9.47 -3.72 4.49
CA ALA A 321 -10.02 -3.03 5.66
C ALA A 321 -10.22 -3.99 6.84
N ALA A 322 -10.84 -5.16 6.62
CA ALA A 322 -11.04 -6.16 7.66
C ALA A 322 -9.72 -6.68 8.26
N HIS A 323 -8.66 -6.82 7.45
CA HIS A 323 -7.32 -7.18 7.93
C HIS A 323 -6.70 -6.10 8.83
N ARG A 324 -6.88 -4.82 8.46
CA ARG A 324 -6.42 -3.67 9.24
C ARG A 324 -7.18 -3.54 10.55
N ASP A 325 -8.50 -3.72 10.53
CA ASP A 325 -9.32 -3.80 11.74
C ASP A 325 -8.88 -4.94 12.68
N GLU A 326 -8.59 -6.13 12.13
CA GLU A 326 -8.07 -7.26 12.89
C GLU A 326 -6.71 -6.92 13.54
N ARG A 327 -5.81 -6.28 12.80
CA ARG A 327 -4.53 -5.78 13.32
C ARG A 327 -4.74 -4.75 14.44
N THR A 328 -5.68 -3.81 14.28
CA THR A 328 -6.06 -2.83 15.31
C THR A 328 -6.56 -3.50 16.59
N ARG A 329 -7.42 -4.53 16.49
CA ARG A 329 -7.89 -5.29 17.67
C ARG A 329 -6.75 -5.98 18.40
N HIS A 330 -5.82 -6.61 17.68
CA HIS A 330 -4.64 -7.24 18.30
C HIS A 330 -3.72 -6.23 19.01
N VAL A 331 -3.61 -4.99 18.51
CA VAL A 331 -2.88 -3.92 19.19
C VAL A 331 -3.62 -3.44 20.45
N ALA A 332 -4.96 -3.33 20.40
CA ALA A 332 -5.77 -3.02 21.58
C ALA A 332 -5.64 -4.10 22.67
N ASP A 333 -5.78 -5.39 22.31
CA ASP A 333 -5.63 -6.53 23.23
C ASP A 333 -4.22 -6.58 23.87
N ALA A 334 -3.20 -6.18 23.11
CA ALA A 334 -1.83 -6.08 23.61
C ALA A 334 -1.69 -4.95 24.65
N LEU A 335 -2.20 -3.74 24.35
CA LEU A 335 -2.19 -2.60 25.27
C LEU A 335 -3.02 -2.87 26.53
N ASP A 336 -4.14 -3.60 26.43
CA ASP A 336 -4.98 -3.98 27.58
C ASP A 336 -4.30 -4.99 28.53
N THR A 337 -3.23 -5.67 28.09
CA THR A 337 -2.55 -6.73 28.85
C THR A 337 -1.12 -6.39 29.27
N LEU A 338 -0.64 -5.19 28.94
CA LEU A 338 0.73 -4.73 29.20
C LEU A 338 0.70 -3.41 29.99
N ASP A 339 1.51 -3.30 31.03
CA ASP A 339 1.65 -2.04 31.79
C ASP A 339 2.73 -1.15 31.16
N ARG A 340 2.31 -0.05 30.53
CA ARG A 340 3.16 0.96 29.86
C ARG A 340 4.25 0.36 28.95
N PRO A 341 3.87 -0.47 27.95
CA PRO A 341 4.81 -1.17 27.08
C PRO A 341 5.55 -0.24 26.11
N THR A 342 6.68 -0.70 25.60
CA THR A 342 7.33 -0.18 24.40
C THR A 342 6.59 -0.65 23.13
N VAL A 343 6.88 -0.01 21.98
CA VAL A 343 6.30 -0.40 20.68
C VAL A 343 6.63 -1.85 20.33
N PHE A 344 7.87 -2.28 20.61
CA PHE A 344 8.31 -3.65 20.37
C PHE A 344 7.52 -4.66 21.21
N GLU A 345 7.30 -4.40 22.50
CA GLU A 345 6.53 -5.29 23.37
C GLU A 345 5.06 -5.46 22.93
N VAL A 346 4.43 -4.37 22.43
CA VAL A 346 3.08 -4.44 21.82
C VAL A 346 3.13 -5.27 20.54
N ALA A 347 4.08 -4.98 19.65
CA ALA A 347 4.22 -5.67 18.37
C ALA A 347 4.54 -7.17 18.53
N SER A 348 5.25 -7.58 19.60
CA SER A 348 5.47 -8.99 19.96
C SER A 348 4.22 -9.74 20.42
N ARG A 349 3.11 -9.05 20.72
CA ARG A 349 1.79 -9.68 20.99
C ARG A 349 0.91 -9.76 19.75
N VAL A 350 1.25 -9.05 18.68
CA VAL A 350 0.48 -9.00 17.44
C VAL A 350 0.83 -10.20 16.53
N PRO A 351 -0.15 -10.95 16.01
CA PRO A 351 0.10 -12.13 15.18
C PRO A 351 0.49 -11.72 13.75
N PHE A 352 1.73 -11.32 13.55
CA PHE A 352 2.33 -11.16 12.23
C PHE A 352 2.61 -12.52 11.58
N SER A 353 2.61 -12.56 10.24
CA SER A 353 3.02 -13.76 9.50
C SER A 353 4.47 -14.12 9.82
N GLY A 354 4.71 -15.31 10.38
CA GLY A 354 6.01 -15.74 10.91
C GLY A 354 6.30 -15.30 12.35
N GLY A 355 5.57 -14.31 12.85
CA GLY A 355 5.83 -13.62 14.13
C GLY A 355 6.91 -12.55 14.02
N ILE A 356 6.94 -11.60 14.95
CA ILE A 356 7.94 -10.51 14.93
C ILE A 356 9.38 -11.03 15.10
N GLU A 357 9.55 -12.18 15.78
CA GLU A 357 10.86 -12.78 16.00
C GLU A 357 11.51 -13.34 14.73
N SER A 358 10.74 -13.54 13.64
CA SER A 358 11.30 -13.87 12.31
C SER A 358 11.58 -12.62 11.47
N MET A 359 11.36 -11.42 12.00
CA MET A 359 11.54 -10.16 11.27
C MET A 359 12.83 -9.46 11.67
N SER A 360 13.51 -8.92 10.66
CA SER A 360 14.67 -8.04 10.80
C SER A 360 14.58 -6.92 9.75
N GLY A 361 15.41 -5.89 9.91
CA GLY A 361 15.49 -4.77 8.98
C GLY A 361 14.13 -4.16 8.64
N TYR A 362 13.82 -4.10 7.34
CA TYR A 362 12.67 -3.36 6.82
C TYR A 362 11.34 -3.96 7.28
N LEU A 363 11.22 -5.30 7.32
CA LEU A 363 10.00 -5.97 7.77
C LEU A 363 9.70 -5.67 9.25
N LEU A 364 10.76 -5.67 10.09
CA LEU A 364 10.63 -5.32 11.51
C LEU A 364 10.27 -3.84 11.68
N ALA A 365 10.95 -2.95 10.96
CA ALA A 365 10.70 -1.52 11.02
C ALA A 365 9.27 -1.15 10.59
N SER A 366 8.79 -1.74 9.49
CA SER A 366 7.42 -1.57 9.01
C SER A 366 6.37 -2.10 9.99
N ALA A 367 6.61 -3.27 10.60
CA ALA A 367 5.71 -3.84 11.62
C ALA A 367 5.61 -2.95 12.88
N LEU A 368 6.73 -2.35 13.31
CA LEU A 368 6.79 -1.43 14.45
C LEU A 368 6.09 -0.10 14.12
N SER A 369 6.38 0.49 12.95
CA SER A 369 5.73 1.73 12.48
C SER A 369 4.21 1.56 12.38
N GLN A 370 3.75 0.46 11.78
CA GLN A 370 2.32 0.13 11.73
C GLN A 370 1.71 -0.07 13.12
N THR A 371 2.44 -0.66 14.07
CA THR A 371 1.98 -0.78 15.47
C THR A 371 1.74 0.61 16.10
N VAL A 372 2.59 1.60 15.80
CA VAL A 372 2.34 3.00 16.20
C VAL A 372 1.09 3.56 15.53
N PHE A 373 0.91 3.36 14.22
CA PHE A 373 -0.29 3.82 13.50
C PHE A 373 -1.59 3.24 14.06
N HIS A 374 -1.60 1.96 14.45
CA HIS A 374 -2.74 1.31 15.11
C HIS A 374 -3.00 1.87 16.51
N ALA A 375 -1.95 2.10 17.32
CA ALA A 375 -2.09 2.69 18.65
C ALA A 375 -2.59 4.14 18.59
N ASP A 376 -2.16 4.91 17.59
CA ASP A 376 -2.64 6.27 17.34
C ASP A 376 -4.09 6.29 16.83
N LEU A 377 -4.47 5.38 15.92
CA LEU A 377 -5.86 5.24 15.45
C LEU A 377 -6.83 4.96 16.60
N LEU A 378 -6.38 4.23 17.62
CA LEU A 378 -7.11 3.96 18.86
C LEU A 378 -7.16 5.13 19.85
N GLY A 379 -6.39 6.21 19.62
CA GLY A 379 -6.19 7.29 20.59
C GLY A 379 -5.31 6.91 21.79
N ARG A 380 -4.55 5.81 21.69
CA ARG A 380 -3.80 5.17 22.79
C ARG A 380 -2.28 5.26 22.65
N ALA A 381 -1.76 6.01 21.67
CA ALA A 381 -0.32 6.20 21.49
C ALA A 381 0.40 6.74 22.75
N GLY A 382 -0.29 7.47 23.62
CA GLY A 382 0.24 7.96 24.90
C GLY A 382 0.47 6.87 25.97
N GLU A 383 -0.04 5.66 25.79
CA GLU A 383 0.23 4.51 26.67
C GLU A 383 1.62 3.88 26.39
N LEU A 384 2.19 4.14 25.20
CA LEU A 384 3.48 3.63 24.77
C LEU A 384 4.63 4.35 25.50
N ARG A 385 5.45 3.59 26.20
CA ARG A 385 6.67 4.08 26.86
C ARG A 385 7.82 4.13 25.86
N ARG A 386 8.58 5.22 25.89
CA ARG A 386 9.90 5.31 25.24
C ARG A 386 10.92 4.48 26.02
N ALA A 387 11.68 3.63 25.31
CA ALA A 387 12.67 2.71 25.86
C ALA A 387 13.65 3.40 26.81
#